data_AF-A0A183EIR2-F1
#
_entry.id   AF-A0A183EIR2-F1
#
_cell.length_a   1.000
_cell.length_b   1.000
_cell.length_c   1.000
_cell.angle_alpha   90.00
_cell.angle_beta   90.00
_cell.angle_gamma   90.00
#
_symmetry.space_group_name_H-M   'P 1'
#
loop_
_entity.id
_entity.type
_entity.pdbx_description
1 polymer ?
#
loop_
_entity_poly.entity_id
_entity_poly.type
_entity_poly.pdbx_seq_one_letter_code
_entity_poly.pdbx_strand_id
1 'polypeptide(L)'
;MEENCEDERSMQRLRKATMDTVTRYSEDDNPFYHDERLLDVFCIIGRFSRTLGMKGVMEQLYERKQFYQLAEFYVRWGEVYAEEKDKERFNEVWNIAVSVGAKPLSRIDEAFR
;
A
#
# COMPACT_ATOMS: atom_id res chain seq x y z
N MET A 1 31.60 10.06 -14.93
CA MET A 1 30.15 9.81 -15.11
C MET A 1 29.89 8.33 -14.85
N GLU A 2 29.92 7.89 -13.59
CA GLU A 2 29.68 6.48 -13.22
C GLU A 2 28.65 6.32 -12.08
N GLU A 3 28.25 7.39 -11.38
CA GLU A 3 27.33 7.30 -10.23
C GLU A 3 25.88 6.93 -10.57
N ASN A 4 25.42 7.07 -11.82
CA ASN A 4 24.02 6.75 -12.19
C ASN A 4 23.79 5.29 -12.60
N CYS A 5 24.82 4.56 -13.03
CA CYS A 5 24.64 3.22 -13.61
C CYS A 5 24.44 2.12 -12.54
N GLU A 6 24.88 2.35 -11.31
CA GLU A 6 24.64 1.44 -10.18
C GLU A 6 23.25 1.65 -9.57
N ASP A 7 22.77 2.89 -9.54
CA ASP A 7 21.44 3.24 -9.05
C ASP A 7 20.35 2.66 -9.96
N GLU A 8 20.47 2.82 -11.29
CA GLU A 8 19.50 2.26 -12.23
C GLU A 8 19.43 0.72 -12.18
N ARG A 9 20.58 0.05 -12.08
CA ARG A 9 20.64 -1.43 -11.96
C ARG A 9 20.07 -1.90 -10.63
N SER A 10 20.32 -1.18 -9.55
CA SER A 10 19.76 -1.47 -8.23
C SER A 10 18.25 -1.31 -8.22
N MET A 11 17.72 -0.22 -8.80
CA MET A 11 16.28 -0.02 -8.97
C MET A 11 15.63 -1.11 -9.82
N GLN A 12 16.26 -1.54 -10.92
CA GLN A 12 15.76 -2.63 -11.75
C GLN A 12 15.67 -3.95 -10.96
N ARG A 13 16.69 -4.28 -10.18
CA ARG A 13 16.70 -5.47 -9.31
C ARG A 13 15.61 -5.40 -8.24
N LEU A 14 15.43 -4.24 -7.61
CA LEU A 14 14.40 -4.04 -6.60
C LEU A 14 13.00 -4.19 -7.20
N ARG A 15 12.72 -3.56 -8.35
CA ARG A 15 11.45 -3.74 -9.08
C ARG A 15 11.18 -5.21 -9.40
N LYS A 16 12.19 -5.93 -9.89
CA LYS A 16 12.06 -7.35 -10.17
C LYS A 16 11.74 -8.13 -8.89
N ALA A 17 12.49 -7.91 -7.82
CA ALA A 17 12.29 -8.61 -6.55
C ALA A 17 10.90 -8.34 -5.95
N THR A 18 10.40 -7.10 -6.00
CA THR A 18 9.07 -6.75 -5.50
C THR A 18 7.99 -7.40 -6.35
N MET A 19 8.12 -7.39 -7.68
CA MET A 19 7.16 -8.04 -8.59
C MET A 19 7.14 -9.56 -8.43
N ASP A 20 8.30 -10.20 -8.31
CA ASP A 20 8.41 -11.64 -8.07
C ASP A 20 7.78 -12.01 -6.71
N THR A 21 7.93 -11.16 -5.70
CA THR A 21 7.36 -11.35 -4.36
C THR A 21 5.83 -11.27 -4.39
N VAL A 22 5.24 -10.22 -4.97
CA VAL A 22 3.78 -10.09 -5.04
C VAL A 22 3.17 -11.18 -5.91
N THR A 23 3.82 -11.55 -7.03
CA THR A 23 3.34 -12.65 -7.90
C THR A 23 3.29 -13.99 -7.16
N ARG A 24 4.18 -14.22 -6.19
CA ARG A 24 4.24 -15.48 -5.46
C ARG A 24 3.31 -15.52 -4.25
N TYR A 25 3.14 -14.41 -3.55
CA TYR A 25 2.51 -14.37 -2.23
C TYR A 25 1.19 -13.60 -2.17
N SER A 26 0.82 -12.91 -3.26
CA SER A 26 -0.39 -12.09 -3.34
C SER A 26 -1.51 -12.72 -4.17
N GLU A 27 -1.51 -14.05 -4.30
CA GLU A 27 -2.64 -14.81 -4.84
C GLU A 27 -3.68 -15.05 -3.72
N ASP A 28 -4.97 -14.96 -4.03
CA ASP A 28 -6.06 -14.96 -3.04
C ASP A 28 -6.11 -16.21 -2.14
N ASP A 29 -5.59 -17.35 -2.62
CA ASP A 29 -5.51 -18.61 -1.87
C ASP A 29 -4.21 -18.77 -1.05
N ASN A 30 -3.31 -17.79 -1.14
CA ASN A 30 -2.03 -17.83 -0.45
C ASN A 30 -2.20 -17.49 1.04
N PRO A 31 -1.59 -18.25 1.97
CA PRO A 31 -1.69 -17.96 3.40
C PRO A 31 -1.10 -16.60 3.81
N PHE A 32 -0.21 -16.03 2.99
CA PHE A 32 0.38 -14.72 3.23
C PHE A 32 -0.40 -13.56 2.58
N TYR A 33 -1.53 -13.83 1.92
CA TYR A 33 -2.27 -12.83 1.15
C TYR A 33 -2.60 -11.55 1.94
N HIS A 34 -2.95 -11.70 3.22
CA HIS A 34 -3.23 -10.58 4.14
C HIS A 34 -2.08 -10.23 5.10
N ASP A 35 -0.87 -10.77 4.88
CA ASP A 35 0.29 -10.50 5.73
C ASP A 35 0.76 -9.06 5.58
N GLU A 36 0.83 -8.33 6.68
CA GLU A 36 1.24 -6.92 6.72
C GLU A 36 2.60 -6.67 6.02
N ARG A 37 3.52 -7.63 6.03
CA ARG A 37 4.82 -7.47 5.36
C ARG A 37 4.69 -7.37 3.84
N LEU A 38 3.62 -7.89 3.24
CA LEU A 38 3.34 -7.68 1.82
C LEU A 38 2.87 -6.26 1.53
N LEU A 39 2.21 -5.58 2.47
CA LEU A 39 1.82 -4.18 2.31
C LEU A 39 3.06 -3.30 2.11
N ASP A 40 4.16 -3.57 2.82
CA ASP A 40 5.43 -2.86 2.62
C ASP A 40 5.97 -3.05 1.20
N VAL A 41 5.87 -4.27 0.66
CA VAL A 41 6.29 -4.59 -0.71
C VAL A 41 5.45 -3.79 -1.73
N PHE A 42 4.14 -3.72 -1.52
CA PHE A 42 3.26 -2.89 -2.34
C PHE A 42 3.57 -1.40 -2.23
N CYS A 43 3.91 -0.91 -1.03
CA CYS A 43 4.36 0.47 -0.85
C CYS A 43 5.63 0.76 -1.66
N ILE A 44 6.59 -0.17 -1.69
CA ILE A 44 7.79 -0.05 -2.51
C ILE A 44 7.42 0.03 -4.00
N ILE A 45 6.49 -0.81 -4.48
CA ILE A 45 5.98 -0.77 -5.86
C ILE A 45 5.34 0.59 -6.16
N GLY A 46 4.48 1.10 -5.26
CA GLY A 46 3.80 2.38 -5.41
C GLY A 46 4.76 3.57 -5.56
N ARG A 47 5.88 3.55 -4.83
CA ARG A 47 6.93 4.59 -4.94
C ARG A 47 7.63 4.59 -6.30
N PHE A 48 7.82 3.42 -6.92
CA PHE A 48 8.52 3.32 -8.20
C PHE A 48 7.61 3.34 -9.43
N SER A 49 6.31 3.11 -9.24
CA SER A 49 5.34 3.03 -10.31
C SER A 49 5.02 4.42 -10.86
N ARG A 50 5.51 4.72 -12.06
CA ARG A 50 5.19 5.98 -12.77
C ARG A 50 3.77 6.02 -13.32
N THR A 51 3.16 4.85 -13.52
CA THR A 51 1.82 4.73 -14.12
C THR A 51 0.72 4.68 -13.07
N LEU A 52 0.91 3.87 -12.03
CA LEU A 52 -0.11 3.64 -11.01
C LEU A 52 0.05 4.57 -9.79
N GLY A 53 1.30 4.87 -9.42
CA GLY A 53 1.64 5.58 -8.19
C GLY A 53 1.16 4.86 -6.93
N MET A 54 1.35 5.49 -5.77
CA MET A 54 0.88 4.92 -4.49
C MET A 54 -0.66 4.84 -4.45
N LYS A 55 -1.34 5.87 -4.94
CA LYS A 55 -2.80 5.95 -4.98
C LYS A 55 -3.44 4.75 -5.68
N GLY A 56 -3.04 4.48 -6.92
CA GLY A 56 -3.63 3.37 -7.66
C GLY A 56 -3.23 2.00 -7.09
N VAL A 57 -2.07 1.87 -6.43
CA VAL A 57 -1.74 0.64 -5.69
C VAL A 57 -2.74 0.43 -4.56
N MET A 58 -3.01 1.44 -3.74
CA MET A 58 -3.93 1.32 -2.61
C MET A 58 -5.37 1.04 -3.08
N GLU A 59 -5.83 1.70 -4.15
CA GLU A 59 -7.15 1.45 -4.75
C GLU A 59 -7.28 -0.01 -5.23
N GLN A 60 -6.26 -0.56 -5.90
CA GLN A 60 -6.28 -1.96 -6.34
C GLN A 60 -6.29 -2.96 -5.17
N LEU A 61 -5.53 -2.68 -4.10
CA LEU A 61 -5.52 -3.52 -2.91
C LEU A 61 -6.90 -3.53 -2.23
N TYR A 62 -7.55 -2.37 -2.17
CA TYR A 62 -8.91 -2.26 -1.64
C TYR A 62 -9.93 -3.02 -2.49
N GLU A 63 -9.90 -2.89 -3.82
CA GLU A 63 -10.81 -3.60 -4.73
C GLU A 63 -10.72 -5.12 -4.58
N ARG A 64 -9.50 -5.64 -4.36
CA ARG A 64 -9.24 -7.07 -4.11
C ARG A 64 -9.55 -7.50 -2.68
N LYS A 65 -9.94 -6.56 -1.81
CA LYS A 65 -10.10 -6.77 -0.35
C LYS A 65 -8.84 -7.30 0.32
N GLN A 66 -7.67 -7.06 -0.27
CA GLN A 66 -6.40 -7.42 0.34
C GLN A 66 -6.13 -6.47 1.50
N PHE A 67 -5.64 -7.02 2.62
CA PHE A 67 -5.45 -6.27 3.89
C PHE A 67 -6.69 -5.57 4.48
N TYR A 68 -7.92 -5.91 4.06
CA TYR A 68 -9.18 -5.24 4.49
C TYR A 68 -9.42 -5.18 6.01
N GLN A 69 -8.77 -6.04 6.82
CA GLN A 69 -8.87 -6.00 8.28
C GLN A 69 -7.68 -5.31 8.97
N LEU A 70 -6.66 -4.91 8.22
CA LEU A 70 -5.43 -4.33 8.75
C LEU A 70 -5.57 -2.81 8.84
N ALA A 71 -5.47 -2.25 10.04
CA ALA A 71 -5.55 -0.80 10.22
C ALA A 71 -4.45 -0.06 9.44
N GLU A 72 -3.24 -0.58 9.43
CA GLU A 72 -2.09 0.04 8.76
C GLU A 72 -2.35 0.25 7.26
N PHE A 73 -3.09 -0.64 6.59
CA PHE A 73 -3.49 -0.45 5.19
C PHE A 73 -4.27 0.85 4.99
N TYR A 74 -5.30 1.08 5.81
CA TYR A 74 -6.12 2.29 5.73
C TYR A 74 -5.34 3.54 6.11
N VAL A 75 -4.42 3.45 7.08
CA VAL A 75 -3.56 4.60 7.40
C VAL A 75 -2.70 5.00 6.21
N ARG A 76 -2.00 4.03 5.58
CA ARG A 76 -1.19 4.30 4.39
C ARG A 76 -2.02 4.84 3.24
N TRP A 77 -3.24 4.35 3.06
CA TRP A 77 -4.13 4.88 2.04
C TRP A 77 -4.63 6.30 2.35
N GLY A 78 -4.94 6.58 3.61
CA GLY A 78 -5.29 7.92 4.08
C GLY A 78 -4.15 8.92 3.89
N GLU A 79 -2.91 8.54 4.20
CA GLU A 79 -1.70 9.37 3.99
C GLU A 79 -1.62 9.89 2.56
N VAL A 80 -1.94 9.07 1.55
CA VAL A 80 -1.95 9.48 0.14
C VAL A 80 -2.90 10.65 -0.11
N TYR A 81 -4.14 10.58 0.39
CA TYR A 81 -5.11 11.66 0.20
C TYR A 81 -4.82 12.87 1.08
N ALA A 82 -4.21 12.68 2.26
CA ALA A 82 -3.76 13.78 3.10
C ALA A 82 -2.66 14.61 2.41
N GLU A 83 -1.70 13.94 1.75
CA GLU A 83 -0.66 14.60 0.94
C GLU A 83 -1.25 15.37 -0.25
N GLU A 84 -2.29 14.82 -0.89
CA GLU A 84 -3.05 15.48 -1.97
C GLU A 84 -3.96 16.62 -1.46
N LYS A 85 -4.08 16.80 -0.13
CA LYS A 85 -5.03 17.71 0.54
C LYS A 85 -6.49 17.43 0.17
N ASP A 86 -6.81 16.20 -0.19
CA ASP A 86 -8.16 15.74 -0.52
C ASP A 86 -8.87 15.25 0.75
N LYS A 87 -9.50 16.20 1.46
CA LYS A 87 -10.18 15.92 2.72
C LYS A 87 -11.39 15.01 2.56
N GLU A 88 -12.06 15.04 1.41
CA GLU A 88 -13.26 14.21 1.17
C GLU A 88 -12.85 12.75 1.10
N ARG A 89 -11.86 12.43 0.27
CA ARG A 89 -11.32 11.07 0.13
C ARG A 89 -10.63 10.59 1.40
N PHE A 90 -9.91 11.46 2.09
CA PHE A 90 -9.32 11.13 3.40
C PHE A 90 -10.38 10.63 4.41
N ASN A 91 -11.49 11.36 4.53
CA ASN A 91 -12.59 10.98 5.42
C ASN A 91 -13.33 9.73 4.94
N GLU A 92 -13.41 9.51 3.62
CA GLU A 92 -13.97 8.28 3.05
C GLU A 92 -13.17 7.05 3.49
N VAL A 93 -11.83 7.10 3.37
CA VAL A 93 -10.95 6.02 3.83
C VAL A 93 -11.13 5.74 5.33
N TRP A 94 -11.24 6.79 6.14
CA TRP A 94 -11.53 6.64 7.58
C TRP A 94 -12.86 5.91 7.83
N ASN A 95 -13.93 6.37 7.19
CA ASN A 95 -15.26 5.78 7.34
C ASN A 95 -15.25 4.30 6.91
N ILE A 96 -14.55 3.98 5.82
CA ILE A 96 -14.36 2.59 5.39
C ILE A 96 -13.65 1.81 6.50
N ALA A 97 -12.49 2.26 6.97
CA ALA A 97 -11.69 1.57 8.00
C ALA A 97 -12.50 1.24 9.27
N VAL A 98 -13.33 2.19 9.73
CA VAL A 98 -14.21 2.01 10.88
C VAL A 98 -15.33 1.03 10.56
N SER A 99 -15.98 1.15 9.40
CA SER A 99 -17.11 0.29 9.00
C SER A 99 -16.72 -1.18 8.88
N VAL A 100 -15.49 -1.45 8.43
CA VAL A 100 -14.97 -2.80 8.26
C VAL A 100 -14.39 -3.39 9.54
N GLY A 101 -14.25 -2.57 10.59
CA GLY A 101 -13.65 -2.99 11.86
C GLY A 101 -12.17 -3.30 11.72
N ALA A 102 -11.41 -2.50 10.96
CA ALA A 102 -9.98 -2.67 10.80
C ALA A 102 -9.27 -2.58 12.16
N LYS A 103 -8.23 -3.41 12.37
CA LYS A 103 -7.55 -3.57 13.66
C LYS A 103 -6.06 -3.25 13.58
N PRO A 104 -5.49 -2.70 14.67
CA PRO A 104 -6.18 -2.22 15.88
C PRO A 104 -6.88 -0.87 15.65
N LEU A 105 -8.08 -0.68 16.22
CA LEU A 105 -8.85 0.56 16.06
C LEU A 105 -8.09 1.80 16.56
N SER A 106 -7.31 1.66 17.63
CA SER A 106 -6.48 2.73 18.18
C SER A 106 -5.52 3.34 17.17
N ARG A 107 -5.04 2.53 16.21
CA ARG A 107 -4.13 3.00 15.14
C ARG A 107 -4.87 3.87 14.11
N ILE A 108 -6.13 3.53 13.81
CA ILE A 108 -7.01 4.35 12.97
C ILE A 108 -7.31 5.68 13.66
N ASP A 109 -7.71 5.65 14.94
CA ASP A 109 -8.05 6.86 15.70
C ASP A 109 -6.87 7.83 15.82
N GLU A 110 -5.65 7.31 15.97
CA GLU A 110 -4.43 8.13 16.01
C GLU A 110 -4.13 8.79 14.65
N ALA A 111 -4.29 8.04 13.56
CA ALA A 111 -3.92 8.51 12.22
C ALA A 111 -4.90 9.51 11.60
N PHE A 112 -6.19 9.41 11.94
CA PHE A 112 -7.26 10.20 11.32
C PHE A 112 -7.77 11.35 12.21
N ARG A 113 -7.05 11.64 13.30
CA ARG A 113 -7.32 12.79 14.19
C ARG A 113 -6.81 14.10 13.58
#